data_AF-A0A8H5CIC9-F1
#
_entry.id   AF-A0A8H5CIC9-F1
#
_cell.length_a   1.000
_cell.length_b   1.000
_cell.length_c   1.000
_cell.angle_alpha   90.00
_cell.angle_beta   90.00
_cell.angle_gamma   90.00
#
_symmetry.space_group_name_H-M   'P 1'
#
loop_
_entity.id
_entity.type
_entity.pdbx_description
1 polymer ?
#
loop_
_entity_poly.entity_id
_entity_poly.type
_entity_poly.pdbx_seq_one_letter_code
_entity_poly.pdbx_strand_id
1 'polypeptide(L)'
;MSELQGRGIGSSTIQRSTFRTEALLRAAERGSVGHIERLGQWREWPNDFPGATRALLILFEHLKANVTAIPELETCRQPELLGEPTVVLIEACLDSINGLLGYIRETSKENVDKLFAIVRANLEYYFAWLAFFGRNSPCAPGYYTGYNYGAQRIMLLLDQGIHYADDPDTHERVADFCLSLWMIESASPRVDGAVFTVEEYWENVFIKFDGIWRCTAHEPTRNQVVRRVSAFNDATLKVLASSLYRELVDWPATHMHEYHKNPTTYSCQPLIRYIQTATMLCNHNSRFFQIILEMRFATRAFKLAWELRHAQSLQPYGGTVAGEIANLLFGPMVLLSKESPRLIPELLEAGLLDILAFELLSQPPEGRACKFDKWYSIGDGLNPLKTLLHFCHHPRVSAALRVAMDQLPAETRDALARNVTANGYWKPFSDDFIFYRMAVEILPHRAGRFCDSLEHHTKQPGEQTEVAKQCSWCHTTMYCSRECQAEDWESFHKRECSRDRLQRIGVSLINSGT
;
A
#
# COMPACT_ATOMS: atom_id res chain seq x y z
N MET A 1 -40.76 50.13 25.64
CA MET A 1 -39.82 51.27 25.44
C MET A 1 -38.38 50.81 25.67
N SER A 2 -37.84 49.99 24.79
CA SER A 2 -36.40 49.71 24.71
C SER A 2 -36.11 49.13 23.32
N GLU A 3 -36.13 50.00 22.32
CA GLU A 3 -35.77 49.68 20.94
C GLU A 3 -34.60 50.56 20.51
N LEU A 4 -33.57 49.89 19.98
CA LEU A 4 -32.77 50.31 18.83
C LEU A 4 -31.80 51.50 19.00
N GLN A 5 -30.65 51.20 19.61
CA GLN A 5 -29.37 51.81 19.22
C GLN A 5 -28.37 50.69 18.87
N GLY A 6 -28.35 50.32 17.58
CA GLY A 6 -27.46 49.28 17.07
C GLY A 6 -27.21 49.45 15.58
N ARG A 7 -26.68 50.61 15.16
CA ARG A 7 -26.31 50.87 13.75
C ARG A 7 -25.10 51.79 13.66
N GLY A 8 -24.00 51.30 13.07
CA GLY A 8 -22.89 52.16 12.63
C GLY A 8 -21.52 51.49 12.46
N ILE A 9 -21.18 50.46 13.23
CA ILE A 9 -19.79 49.98 13.32
C ILE A 9 -19.40 49.00 12.17
N GLY A 10 -20.38 48.39 11.48
CA GLY A 10 -20.11 47.36 10.48
C GLY A 10 -19.52 47.85 9.14
N SER A 11 -19.90 49.05 8.67
CA SER A 11 -19.56 49.49 7.29
C SER A 11 -18.08 49.86 7.11
N SER A 12 -17.47 50.52 8.11
CA SER A 12 -16.07 50.96 8.02
C SER A 12 -15.07 49.81 8.08
N THR A 13 -15.39 48.73 8.79
CA THR A 13 -14.54 47.55 8.91
C THR A 13 -14.48 46.76 7.60
N ILE A 14 -15.62 46.63 6.92
CA ILE A 14 -15.69 45.93 5.62
C ILE A 14 -14.90 46.70 4.56
N GLN A 15 -15.08 48.02 4.44
CA GLN A 15 -14.34 48.83 3.47
C GLN A 15 -12.81 48.80 3.69
N ARG A 16 -12.36 48.84 4.95
CA ARG A 16 -10.93 48.72 5.28
C ARG A 16 -10.35 47.37 4.89
N SER A 17 -11.11 46.29 5.11
CA SER A 17 -10.70 44.94 4.72
C SER A 17 -10.53 44.83 3.20
N THR A 18 -11.54 45.27 2.43
CA THR A 18 -11.50 45.22 0.96
C THR A 18 -10.32 46.03 0.39
N PHE A 19 -10.05 47.23 0.92
CA PHE A 19 -8.92 48.04 0.48
C PHE A 19 -7.57 47.37 0.75
N ARG A 20 -7.41 46.74 1.92
CA ARG A 20 -6.20 46.01 2.30
C ARG A 20 -5.96 44.81 1.39
N THR A 21 -7.00 44.04 1.10
CA THR A 21 -6.94 42.89 0.18
C THR A 21 -6.57 43.32 -1.23
N GLU A 22 -7.17 44.40 -1.76
CA GLU A 22 -6.84 44.88 -3.11
C GLU A 22 -5.39 45.35 -3.23
N ALA A 23 -4.88 46.06 -2.21
CA ALA A 23 -3.47 46.47 -2.16
C ALA A 23 -2.51 45.26 -2.14
N LEU A 24 -2.86 44.22 -1.37
CA LEU A 24 -2.12 42.96 -1.28
C LEU A 24 -2.07 42.27 -2.65
N LEU A 25 -3.22 42.07 -3.30
CA LEU A 25 -3.31 41.40 -4.60
C LEU A 25 -2.53 42.14 -5.69
N ARG A 26 -2.65 43.47 -5.78
CA ARG A 26 -1.88 44.27 -6.75
C ARG A 26 -0.37 44.17 -6.54
N ALA A 27 0.08 44.08 -5.29
CA ALA A 27 1.50 43.93 -5.00
C ALA A 27 2.01 42.53 -5.35
N ALA A 28 1.21 41.49 -5.05
CA ALA A 28 1.49 40.11 -5.45
C ALA A 28 1.54 39.96 -6.98
N GLU A 29 0.62 40.59 -7.71
CA GLU A 29 0.58 40.61 -9.18
C GLU A 29 1.86 41.19 -9.80
N ARG A 30 2.51 42.14 -9.12
CA ARG A 30 3.82 42.70 -9.51
C ARG A 30 5.02 41.84 -9.11
N GLY A 31 4.80 40.64 -8.58
CA GLY A 31 5.87 39.72 -8.16
C GLY A 31 6.50 40.08 -6.81
N SER A 32 5.79 40.82 -5.94
CA SER A 32 6.33 41.12 -4.61
C SER A 32 6.26 39.90 -3.69
N VAL A 33 7.41 39.26 -3.47
CA VAL A 33 7.58 38.05 -2.63
C VAL A 33 6.88 38.18 -1.28
N GLY A 34 7.19 39.22 -0.49
CA GLY A 34 6.57 39.38 0.84
C GLY A 34 5.04 39.59 0.83
N HIS A 35 4.47 40.07 -0.30
CA HIS A 35 3.01 40.15 -0.45
C HIS A 35 2.42 38.80 -0.89
N ILE A 36 3.15 38.03 -1.69
CA ILE A 36 2.79 36.65 -2.03
C ILE A 36 2.81 35.80 -0.75
N GLU A 37 3.91 35.77 0.01
CA GLU A 37 4.00 35.02 1.28
C GLU A 37 2.85 35.35 2.25
N ARG A 38 2.42 36.61 2.30
CA ARG A 38 1.26 37.02 3.08
C ARG A 38 -0.03 36.32 2.62
N LEU A 39 -0.24 36.08 1.33
CA LEU A 39 -1.37 35.26 0.86
C LEU A 39 -1.31 33.84 1.44
N GLY A 40 -0.14 33.26 1.67
CA GLY A 40 -0.01 31.96 2.36
C GLY A 40 -0.53 31.93 3.79
N GLN A 41 -0.69 33.09 4.42
CA GLN A 41 -1.31 33.20 5.73
C GLN A 41 -2.83 33.17 5.58
N TRP A 42 -3.48 32.16 6.13
CA TRP A 42 -4.93 31.96 6.00
C TRP A 42 -5.78 33.20 6.38
N ARG A 43 -5.28 34.06 7.29
CA ARG A 43 -5.97 35.30 7.73
C ARG A 43 -5.88 36.45 6.74
N GLU A 44 -4.91 36.40 5.84
CA GLU A 44 -4.66 37.44 4.83
C GLU A 44 -5.13 37.00 3.45
N TRP A 45 -5.48 35.72 3.27
CA TRP A 45 -6.14 35.24 2.06
C TRP A 45 -7.48 35.96 1.86
N PRO A 46 -7.86 36.32 0.62
CA PRO A 46 -9.14 36.99 0.39
C PRO A 46 -10.34 36.12 0.82
N ASN A 47 -11.21 36.69 1.66
CA ASN A 47 -12.39 35.99 2.19
C ASN A 47 -13.59 36.00 1.23
N ASP A 48 -13.50 36.68 0.09
CA ASP A 48 -14.49 36.67 -0.97
C ASP A 48 -14.03 35.84 -2.18
N PHE A 49 -14.98 35.21 -2.87
CA PHE A 49 -14.68 34.33 -4.00
C PHE A 49 -13.95 35.01 -5.17
N PRO A 50 -14.33 36.24 -5.61
CA PRO A 50 -13.57 36.97 -6.62
C PRO A 50 -12.11 37.24 -6.22
N GLY A 51 -11.89 37.67 -4.98
CA GLY A 51 -10.55 37.89 -4.43
C GLY A 51 -9.72 36.60 -4.40
N ALA A 52 -10.30 35.50 -3.91
CA ALA A 52 -9.62 34.19 -3.84
C ALA A 52 -9.27 33.66 -5.24
N THR A 53 -10.18 33.85 -6.20
CA THR A 53 -9.97 33.53 -7.62
C THR A 53 -8.80 34.33 -8.19
N ARG A 54 -8.77 35.65 -7.99
CA ARG A 54 -7.69 36.52 -8.46
C ARG A 54 -6.35 36.17 -7.81
N ALA A 55 -6.33 35.91 -6.50
CA ALA A 55 -5.13 35.47 -5.79
C ALA A 55 -4.55 34.20 -6.44
N LEU A 56 -5.38 33.19 -6.65
CA LEU A 56 -4.95 31.92 -7.23
C LEU A 56 -4.42 32.08 -8.66
N LEU A 57 -5.08 32.90 -9.49
CA LEU A 57 -4.60 33.22 -10.84
C LEU A 57 -3.24 33.93 -10.81
N ILE A 58 -3.03 34.88 -9.90
CA ILE A 58 -1.73 35.55 -9.74
C ILE A 58 -0.63 34.52 -9.43
N LEU A 59 -0.89 33.59 -8.50
CA LEU A 59 0.09 32.55 -8.14
C LEU A 59 0.44 31.69 -9.36
N PHE A 60 -0.56 31.21 -10.11
CA PHE A 60 -0.31 30.35 -11.27
C PHE A 60 0.31 31.08 -12.46
N GLU A 61 -0.01 32.36 -12.69
CA GLU A 61 0.66 33.15 -13.72
C GLU A 61 2.17 33.29 -13.42
N HIS A 62 2.55 33.49 -12.15
CA HIS A 62 3.97 33.46 -11.76
C HIS A 62 4.61 32.09 -11.97
N LEU A 63 3.93 30.99 -11.60
CA LEU A 63 4.43 29.64 -11.85
C LEU A 63 4.64 29.36 -13.35
N LYS A 64 3.66 29.76 -14.17
CA LYS A 64 3.66 29.56 -15.62
C LYS A 64 4.73 30.40 -16.32
N ALA A 65 4.81 31.70 -16.01
CA ALA A 65 5.73 32.62 -16.65
C ALA A 65 7.20 32.23 -16.48
N ASN A 66 7.51 31.51 -15.40
CA ASN A 66 8.88 31.12 -15.07
C ASN A 66 9.18 29.65 -15.40
N VAL A 67 8.24 28.84 -15.92
CA VAL A 67 8.48 27.40 -16.16
C VAL A 67 9.60 27.15 -17.17
N THR A 68 9.81 28.06 -18.13
CA THR A 68 10.89 27.97 -19.12
C THR A 68 12.27 28.20 -18.51
N ALA A 69 12.37 28.72 -17.28
CA ALA A 69 13.63 28.83 -16.55
C ALA A 69 14.07 27.50 -15.94
N ILE A 70 13.18 26.51 -15.79
CA ILE A 70 13.50 25.21 -15.18
C ILE A 70 14.66 24.49 -15.89
N PRO A 71 14.70 24.35 -17.24
CA PRO A 71 15.81 23.72 -17.93
C PRO A 71 17.16 24.43 -17.74
N GLU A 72 17.16 25.77 -17.72
CA GLU A 72 18.36 26.56 -17.46
C GLU A 72 18.90 26.27 -16.05
N LEU A 73 18.01 26.19 -15.07
CA LEU A 73 18.33 25.90 -13.68
C LEU A 73 18.75 24.43 -13.45
N GLU A 74 18.16 23.44 -14.14
CA GLU A 74 18.51 22.01 -13.98
C GLU A 74 19.95 21.69 -14.41
N THR A 75 20.50 22.43 -15.38
CA THR A 75 21.89 22.22 -15.83
C THR A 75 22.93 22.71 -14.83
N CYS A 76 22.55 23.62 -13.93
CA CYS A 76 23.38 24.16 -12.87
C CYS A 76 23.11 23.42 -11.55
N ARG A 77 23.83 22.31 -11.29
CA ARG A 77 23.81 21.63 -9.97
C ARG A 77 24.52 22.44 -8.88
N GLN A 78 24.17 23.71 -8.72
CA GLN A 78 24.80 24.59 -7.73
C GLN A 78 23.78 25.04 -6.68
N PRO A 79 24.05 24.81 -5.38
CA PRO A 79 23.23 25.29 -4.26
C PRO A 79 22.93 26.80 -4.28
N GLU A 80 23.76 27.56 -4.99
CA GLU A 80 23.69 29.01 -5.13
C GLU A 80 22.38 29.49 -5.79
N LEU A 81 21.65 28.60 -6.48
CA LEU A 81 20.38 28.91 -7.13
C LEU A 81 19.21 29.20 -6.16
N LEU A 82 19.25 28.72 -4.91
CA LEU A 82 18.18 29.03 -3.95
C LEU A 82 18.07 30.52 -3.61
N GLY A 83 19.10 31.31 -3.90
CA GLY A 83 19.09 32.76 -3.73
C GLY A 83 18.58 33.52 -4.94
N GLU A 84 18.31 32.86 -6.07
CA GLU A 84 17.81 33.56 -7.25
C GLU A 84 16.41 34.13 -6.98
N PRO A 85 16.16 35.41 -7.31
CA PRO A 85 14.87 36.05 -7.08
C PRO A 85 13.68 35.25 -7.64
N THR A 86 13.89 34.56 -8.76
CA THR A 86 12.89 33.68 -9.38
C THR A 86 12.56 32.49 -8.49
N VAL A 87 13.56 31.79 -7.95
CA VAL A 87 13.33 30.61 -7.09
C VAL A 87 12.59 31.01 -5.81
N VAL A 88 13.00 32.10 -5.17
CA VAL A 88 12.34 32.64 -3.98
C VAL A 88 10.88 33.05 -4.27
N LEU A 89 10.63 33.67 -5.42
CA LEU A 89 9.28 34.03 -5.85
C LEU A 89 8.39 32.79 -6.03
N ILE A 90 8.90 31.75 -6.67
CA ILE A 90 8.14 30.52 -6.93
C ILE A 90 7.91 29.75 -5.63
N GLU A 91 8.90 29.64 -4.75
CA GLU A 91 8.73 29.05 -3.42
C GLU A 91 7.62 29.77 -2.65
N ALA A 92 7.64 31.10 -2.64
CA ALA A 92 6.57 31.90 -2.04
C ALA A 92 5.21 31.62 -2.71
N CYS A 93 5.14 31.43 -4.03
CA CYS A 93 3.90 31.07 -4.71
C CYS A 93 3.36 29.70 -4.28
N LEU A 94 4.23 28.69 -4.23
CA LEU A 94 3.87 27.33 -3.80
C LEU A 94 3.44 27.28 -2.33
N ASP A 95 4.14 28.02 -1.47
CA ASP A 95 3.76 28.22 -0.06
C ASP A 95 2.40 28.90 0.07
N SER A 96 2.13 29.86 -0.80
CA SER A 96 0.91 30.68 -0.75
C SER A 96 -0.34 29.92 -1.17
N ILE A 97 -0.20 28.83 -1.93
CA ILE A 97 -1.30 27.92 -2.24
C ILE A 97 -1.89 27.31 -0.94
N ASN A 98 -1.19 27.31 0.19
CA ASN A 98 -1.78 26.93 1.48
C ASN A 98 -2.94 27.84 1.92
N GLY A 99 -2.91 29.13 1.57
CA GLY A 99 -3.98 30.07 1.91
C GLY A 99 -5.31 29.64 1.28
N LEU A 100 -5.27 29.10 0.06
CA LEU A 100 -6.43 28.52 -0.63
C LEU A 100 -7.10 27.41 0.20
N LEU A 101 -6.33 26.58 0.89
CA LEU A 101 -6.85 25.45 1.66
C LEU A 101 -7.65 25.91 2.89
N GLY A 102 -7.20 27.00 3.54
CA GLY A 102 -7.96 27.64 4.60
C GLY A 102 -9.32 28.14 4.08
N TYR A 103 -9.31 28.80 2.92
CA TYR A 103 -10.52 29.31 2.28
C TYR A 103 -11.50 28.21 1.83
N ILE A 104 -10.98 27.12 1.24
CA ILE A 104 -11.81 25.99 0.75
C ILE A 104 -12.64 25.37 1.87
N ARG A 105 -12.11 25.32 3.11
CA ARG A 105 -12.84 24.76 4.27
C ARG A 105 -14.05 25.59 4.68
N GLU A 106 -14.08 26.88 4.37
CA GLU A 106 -15.11 27.82 4.82
C GLU A 106 -16.06 28.26 3.70
N THR A 107 -15.76 27.92 2.44
CA THR A 107 -16.53 28.35 1.27
C THR A 107 -17.55 27.30 0.80
N SER A 108 -18.43 27.68 -0.12
CA SER A 108 -19.42 26.77 -0.70
C SER A 108 -18.78 25.75 -1.64
N LYS A 109 -19.38 24.55 -1.76
CA LYS A 109 -18.93 23.52 -2.72
C LYS A 109 -18.78 24.07 -4.15
N GLU A 110 -19.72 24.90 -4.60
CA GLU A 110 -19.67 25.52 -5.94
C GLU A 110 -18.41 26.39 -6.12
N ASN A 111 -18.02 27.15 -5.09
CA ASN A 111 -16.81 27.96 -5.12
C ASN A 111 -15.55 27.07 -5.10
N VAL A 112 -15.57 25.98 -4.33
CA VAL A 112 -14.50 24.97 -4.30
C VAL A 112 -14.30 24.38 -5.71
N ASP A 113 -15.38 23.96 -6.38
CA ASP A 113 -15.32 23.38 -7.73
C ASP A 113 -14.71 24.36 -8.75
N LYS A 114 -15.09 25.65 -8.68
CA LYS A 114 -14.53 26.70 -9.56
C LYS A 114 -13.06 26.98 -9.29
N LEU A 115 -12.64 27.01 -8.02
CA LEU A 115 -11.23 27.19 -7.66
C LEU A 115 -10.39 25.98 -8.09
N PHE A 116 -10.90 24.76 -7.92
CA PHE A 116 -10.20 23.55 -8.40
C PHE A 116 -10.13 23.46 -9.92
N ALA A 117 -11.08 24.04 -10.66
CA ALA A 117 -10.96 24.15 -12.10
C ALA A 117 -9.73 24.99 -12.50
N ILE A 118 -9.41 26.04 -11.75
CA ILE A 118 -8.20 26.86 -11.96
C ILE A 118 -6.95 26.06 -11.60
N VAL A 119 -6.94 25.35 -10.46
CA VAL A 119 -5.82 24.48 -10.07
C VAL A 119 -5.55 23.45 -11.17
N ARG A 120 -6.59 22.74 -11.62
CA ARG A 120 -6.55 21.73 -12.68
C ARG A 120 -5.90 22.25 -13.96
N ALA A 121 -6.36 23.41 -14.43
CA ALA A 121 -5.84 24.04 -15.64
C ALA A 121 -4.34 24.40 -15.55
N ASN A 122 -3.77 24.46 -14.35
CA ASN A 122 -2.39 24.86 -14.11
C ASN A 122 -1.53 23.80 -13.39
N LEU A 123 -2.02 22.56 -13.26
CA LEU A 123 -1.31 21.49 -12.54
C LEU A 123 0.05 21.15 -13.15
N GLU A 124 0.23 21.31 -14.47
CA GLU A 124 1.53 21.06 -15.10
C GLU A 124 2.64 21.96 -14.55
N TYR A 125 2.37 23.25 -14.41
CA TYR A 125 3.34 24.22 -13.89
C TYR A 125 3.63 23.94 -12.42
N TYR A 126 2.59 23.61 -11.66
CA TYR A 126 2.72 23.23 -10.26
C TYR A 126 3.63 22.02 -10.08
N PHE A 127 3.35 20.92 -10.78
CA PHE A 127 4.17 19.70 -10.69
C PHE A 127 5.58 19.89 -11.24
N ALA A 128 5.77 20.68 -12.29
CA ALA A 128 7.09 20.99 -12.83
C ALA A 128 7.97 21.68 -11.77
N TRP A 129 7.42 22.68 -11.08
CA TRP A 129 8.14 23.35 -10.00
C TRP A 129 8.37 22.47 -8.78
N LEU A 130 7.40 21.66 -8.36
CA LEU A 130 7.61 20.71 -7.26
C LEU A 130 8.68 19.67 -7.61
N ALA A 131 8.74 19.21 -8.87
CA ALA A 131 9.79 18.31 -9.33
C ALA A 131 11.16 19.01 -9.34
N PHE A 132 11.20 20.28 -9.78
CA PHE A 132 12.39 21.12 -9.74
C PHE A 132 12.93 21.28 -8.31
N PHE A 133 12.09 21.72 -7.36
CA PHE A 133 12.46 21.85 -5.95
C PHE A 133 12.88 20.50 -5.34
N GLY A 134 12.17 19.43 -5.70
CA GLY A 134 12.55 18.07 -5.33
C GLY A 134 13.99 17.75 -5.69
N ARG A 135 14.39 18.03 -6.94
CA ARG A 135 15.73 17.71 -7.47
C ARG A 135 16.83 18.66 -7.04
N ASN A 136 16.50 19.94 -6.90
CA ASN A 136 17.51 21.01 -6.83
C ASN A 136 17.56 21.74 -5.49
N SER A 137 16.62 21.51 -4.57
CA SER A 137 16.75 22.07 -3.24
C SER A 137 17.99 21.44 -2.58
N PRO A 138 19.05 22.21 -2.29
CA PRO A 138 20.22 21.71 -1.61
C PRO A 138 19.78 21.03 -0.33
N CYS A 139 20.18 19.76 -0.19
CA CYS A 139 20.24 19.13 1.11
C CYS A 139 21.11 20.02 1.99
N ALA A 140 20.53 20.85 2.84
CA ALA A 140 21.28 21.36 3.98
C ALA A 140 21.89 20.12 4.66
N PRO A 141 23.16 20.14 5.09
CA PRO A 141 23.78 18.98 5.71
C PRO A 141 22.90 18.50 6.87
N GLY A 142 22.20 17.37 6.67
CA GLY A 142 21.28 16.78 7.65
C GLY A 142 19.77 16.83 7.34
N TYR A 143 19.29 17.52 6.29
CA TYR A 143 17.84 17.60 6.02
C TYR A 143 17.48 17.37 4.54
N TYR A 144 16.62 16.38 4.27
CA TYR A 144 16.13 15.98 2.92
C TYR A 144 15.00 16.92 2.41
N THR A 145 15.24 18.22 2.36
CA THR A 145 14.17 19.23 2.28
C THR A 145 13.38 19.27 0.97
N GLY A 146 14.02 19.12 -0.19
CA GLY A 146 13.35 19.33 -1.50
C GLY A 146 12.19 18.38 -1.78
N TYR A 147 12.44 17.07 -1.69
CA TYR A 147 11.40 16.08 -1.93
C TYR A 147 10.35 16.04 -0.81
N ASN A 148 10.73 16.34 0.43
CA ASN A 148 9.77 16.49 1.53
C ASN A 148 8.82 17.65 1.26
N TYR A 149 9.36 18.78 0.78
CA TYR A 149 8.58 19.93 0.37
C TYR A 149 7.59 19.53 -0.73
N GLY A 150 8.06 18.88 -1.79
CA GLY A 150 7.19 18.31 -2.83
C GLY A 150 6.08 17.40 -2.27
N ALA A 151 6.44 16.48 -1.38
CA ALA A 151 5.50 15.57 -0.73
C ALA A 151 4.43 16.34 0.04
N GLN A 152 4.82 17.21 0.97
CA GLN A 152 3.91 18.01 1.81
C GLN A 152 2.90 18.78 0.96
N ARG A 153 3.35 19.41 -0.12
CA ARG A 153 2.51 20.19 -1.04
C ARG A 153 1.51 19.31 -1.80
N ILE A 154 1.87 18.08 -2.15
CA ILE A 154 0.95 17.12 -2.75
C ILE A 154 -0.01 16.50 -1.73
N MET A 155 0.45 16.26 -0.50
CA MET A 155 -0.43 15.77 0.57
C MET A 155 -1.58 16.74 0.82
N LEU A 156 -1.29 18.03 0.80
CA LEU A 156 -2.31 19.07 0.92
C LEU A 156 -3.31 19.05 -0.24
N LEU A 157 -2.84 18.84 -1.48
CA LEU A 157 -3.71 18.67 -2.65
C LEU A 157 -4.56 17.40 -2.54
N LEU A 158 -4.00 16.29 -2.04
CA LEU A 158 -4.70 15.03 -1.82
C LEU A 158 -5.74 15.12 -0.70
N ASP A 159 -5.43 15.80 0.41
CA ASP A 159 -6.31 15.96 1.57
C ASP A 159 -7.58 16.76 1.24
N GLN A 160 -7.46 17.76 0.36
CA GLN A 160 -8.55 18.69 0.10
C GLN A 160 -9.13 18.58 -1.30
N GLY A 161 -8.37 18.10 -2.29
CA GLY A 161 -8.69 18.25 -3.70
C GLY A 161 -9.09 16.98 -4.44
N ILE A 162 -8.63 15.81 -4.01
CA ILE A 162 -8.90 14.57 -4.76
C ILE A 162 -10.38 14.25 -4.87
N HIS A 163 -11.17 14.64 -3.88
CA HIS A 163 -12.63 14.45 -3.89
C HIS A 163 -13.37 15.43 -4.82
N TYR A 164 -12.73 16.53 -5.23
CA TYR A 164 -13.30 17.54 -6.14
C TYR A 164 -12.73 17.44 -7.56
N ALA A 165 -11.62 16.73 -7.72
CA ALA A 165 -11.04 16.41 -9.00
C ALA A 165 -11.66 15.12 -9.56
N ASP A 166 -12.93 15.13 -9.99
CA ASP A 166 -13.46 14.04 -10.84
C ASP A 166 -12.90 14.15 -12.27
N ASP A 167 -11.57 14.16 -12.37
CA ASP A 167 -10.81 14.45 -13.57
C ASP A 167 -9.68 13.41 -13.71
N PRO A 168 -9.82 12.47 -14.66
CA PRO A 168 -8.84 11.41 -14.87
C PRO A 168 -7.42 11.93 -15.09
N ASP A 169 -7.25 13.06 -15.78
CA ASP A 169 -5.94 13.66 -16.09
C ASP A 169 -5.25 14.19 -14.82
N THR A 170 -6.00 14.85 -13.93
CA THR A 170 -5.52 15.25 -12.61
C THR A 170 -5.08 14.02 -11.79
N HIS A 171 -5.92 12.99 -11.73
CA HIS A 171 -5.61 11.76 -11.01
C HIS A 171 -4.34 11.09 -11.53
N GLU A 172 -4.16 11.05 -12.85
CA GLU A 172 -2.96 10.52 -13.49
C GLU A 172 -1.72 11.32 -13.10
N ARG A 173 -1.74 12.65 -13.23
CA ARG A 173 -0.60 13.51 -12.90
C ARG A 173 -0.19 13.39 -11.43
N VAL A 174 -1.16 13.33 -10.52
CA VAL A 174 -0.91 13.13 -9.09
C VAL A 174 -0.26 11.77 -8.83
N ALA A 175 -0.81 10.70 -9.42
CA ALA A 175 -0.26 9.35 -9.28
C ALA A 175 1.18 9.25 -9.83
N ASP A 176 1.43 9.83 -11.01
CA ASP A 176 2.74 9.89 -11.65
C ASP A 176 3.76 10.63 -10.79
N PHE A 177 3.37 11.77 -10.23
CA PHE A 177 4.22 12.56 -9.35
C PHE A 177 4.56 11.81 -8.07
N CYS A 178 3.56 11.23 -7.37
CA CYS A 178 3.78 10.45 -6.14
C CYS A 178 4.71 9.25 -6.37
N LEU A 179 4.53 8.49 -7.47
CA LEU A 179 5.41 7.38 -7.83
C LEU A 179 6.83 7.86 -8.12
N SER A 180 6.97 8.95 -8.88
CA SER A 180 8.28 9.51 -9.22
C SER A 180 9.02 9.99 -7.98
N LEU A 181 8.33 10.72 -7.09
CA LEU A 181 8.86 11.24 -5.85
C LEU A 181 9.45 10.11 -4.97
N TRP A 182 8.70 9.02 -4.83
CA TRP A 182 9.12 7.85 -4.07
C TRP A 182 10.33 7.14 -4.67
N MET A 183 10.31 6.91 -5.98
CA MET A 183 11.39 6.19 -6.67
C MET A 183 12.70 6.97 -6.67
N ILE A 184 12.64 8.31 -6.80
CA ILE A 184 13.86 9.13 -6.82
C ILE A 184 14.53 9.13 -5.45
N GLU A 185 13.76 9.37 -4.37
CA GLU A 185 14.28 9.27 -3.00
C GLU A 185 14.96 7.94 -2.76
N SER A 186 14.37 6.88 -3.31
CA SER A 186 14.86 5.54 -3.10
C SER A 186 16.07 5.16 -3.93
N ALA A 187 16.38 5.91 -4.98
CA ALA A 187 17.64 5.77 -5.68
C ALA A 187 18.80 6.44 -4.94
N SER A 188 18.52 7.39 -4.04
CA SER A 188 19.54 8.06 -3.24
C SER A 188 20.10 7.09 -2.18
N PRO A 189 21.43 6.91 -2.10
CA PRO A 189 22.03 6.19 -0.99
C PRO A 189 21.68 6.92 0.31
N ARG A 190 21.19 6.19 1.31
CA ARG A 190 21.21 6.74 2.67
C ARG A 190 22.68 6.91 3.06
N VAL A 191 23.01 7.97 3.78
CA VAL A 191 24.35 8.12 4.35
C VAL A 191 24.55 6.90 5.25
N ASP A 192 25.51 6.03 4.90
CA ASP A 192 25.67 4.71 5.50
C ASP A 192 25.66 4.80 7.04
N GLY A 193 24.67 4.14 7.66
CA GLY A 193 24.52 4.06 9.11
C GLY A 193 23.71 5.17 9.77
N ALA A 194 23.20 6.17 9.04
CA ALA A 194 22.26 7.15 9.60
C ALA A 194 20.92 6.47 9.92
N VAL A 195 20.66 6.29 11.21
CA VAL A 195 19.36 5.83 11.71
C VAL A 195 18.49 7.05 11.97
N PHE A 196 17.37 7.15 11.28
CA PHE A 196 16.38 8.19 11.55
C PHE A 196 15.78 7.99 12.95
N THR A 197 15.53 9.08 13.64
CA THR A 197 14.52 9.09 14.70
C THR A 197 13.14 8.80 14.10
N VAL A 198 12.17 8.40 14.94
CA VAL A 198 10.80 8.19 14.47
C VAL A 198 10.23 9.48 13.86
N GLU A 199 10.47 10.64 14.48
CA GLU A 199 10.06 11.95 13.95
C GLU A 199 10.64 12.21 12.55
N GLU A 200 11.96 12.06 12.40
CA GLU A 200 12.63 12.26 11.11
C GLU A 200 12.13 11.26 10.06
N TYR A 201 11.84 10.01 10.44
CA TYR A 201 11.25 9.05 9.52
C TYR A 201 9.89 9.52 8.99
N TRP A 202 9.03 10.07 9.87
CA TRP A 202 7.75 10.61 9.46
C TRP A 202 7.90 11.78 8.48
N GLU A 203 8.78 12.72 8.82
CA GLU A 203 9.02 13.93 8.05
C GLU A 203 9.74 13.69 6.72
N ASN A 204 10.63 12.70 6.66
CA ASN A 204 11.53 12.51 5.52
C ASN A 204 11.17 11.31 4.64
N VAL A 205 10.59 10.25 5.20
CA VAL A 205 10.34 8.99 4.49
C VAL A 205 8.85 8.76 4.32
N PHE A 206 8.09 8.77 5.42
CA PHE A 206 6.69 8.39 5.38
C PHE A 206 5.85 9.36 4.55
N ILE A 207 6.07 10.67 4.67
CA ILE A 207 5.25 11.66 3.96
C ILE A 207 5.29 11.48 2.43
N LYS A 208 6.42 11.05 1.88
CA LYS A 208 6.58 10.77 0.45
C LYS A 208 5.78 9.53 0.05
N PHE A 209 5.83 8.50 0.90
CA PHE A 209 5.06 7.28 0.68
C PHE A 209 3.56 7.48 0.89
N ASP A 210 3.14 8.33 1.84
CA ASP A 210 1.73 8.55 2.16
C ASP A 210 0.95 9.07 0.94
N GLY A 211 1.62 9.83 0.07
CA GLY A 211 1.07 10.23 -1.23
C GLY A 211 0.70 9.05 -2.11
N ILE A 212 1.60 8.05 -2.26
CA ILE A 212 1.30 6.81 -3.00
C ILE A 212 0.19 6.06 -2.31
N TRP A 213 0.28 5.85 -1.00
CA TRP A 213 -0.73 5.12 -0.23
C TRP A 213 -2.13 5.70 -0.47
N ARG A 214 -2.29 7.01 -0.36
CA ARG A 214 -3.57 7.70 -0.60
C ARG A 214 -4.05 7.55 -2.04
N CYS A 215 -3.15 7.69 -3.02
CA CYS A 215 -3.48 7.40 -4.41
C CYS A 215 -4.00 5.96 -4.57
N THR A 216 -3.43 4.99 -3.86
CA THR A 216 -3.87 3.59 -3.91
C THR A 216 -5.13 3.29 -3.11
N ALA A 217 -5.45 4.09 -2.09
CA ALA A 217 -6.63 3.93 -1.25
C ALA A 217 -7.91 4.50 -1.90
N HIS A 218 -7.77 5.47 -2.81
CA HIS A 218 -8.89 6.09 -3.54
C HIS A 218 -9.02 5.51 -4.95
N GLU A 219 -10.20 5.00 -5.31
CA GLU A 219 -10.39 4.18 -6.52
C GLU A 219 -9.99 4.85 -7.85
N PRO A 220 -10.42 6.09 -8.15
CA PRO A 220 -9.98 6.78 -9.37
C PRO A 220 -8.46 6.88 -9.53
N THR A 221 -7.73 7.29 -8.49
CA THR A 221 -6.26 7.35 -8.53
C THR A 221 -5.60 5.99 -8.48
N ARG A 222 -6.22 5.01 -7.80
CA ARG A 222 -5.70 3.63 -7.73
C ARG A 222 -5.59 3.04 -9.12
N ASN A 223 -6.60 3.25 -9.96
CA ASN A 223 -6.60 2.79 -11.35
C ASN A 223 -5.46 3.43 -12.14
N GLN A 224 -5.17 4.71 -11.89
CA GLN A 224 -4.03 5.39 -12.53
C GLN A 224 -2.68 4.86 -12.05
N VAL A 225 -2.49 4.65 -10.74
CA VAL A 225 -1.28 4.03 -10.18
C VAL A 225 -1.07 2.65 -10.80
N VAL A 226 -2.10 1.81 -10.85
CA VAL A 226 -2.04 0.45 -11.44
C VAL A 226 -1.68 0.51 -12.92
N ARG A 227 -2.33 1.38 -13.69
CA ARG A 227 -2.05 1.57 -15.12
C ARG A 227 -0.60 2.01 -15.33
N ARG A 228 -0.13 2.94 -14.51
CA ARG A 228 1.23 3.47 -14.60
C ARG A 228 2.28 2.42 -14.28
N VAL A 229 2.13 1.70 -13.16
CA VAL A 229 3.04 0.61 -12.77
C VAL A 229 3.02 -0.51 -13.83
N SER A 230 1.89 -0.79 -14.45
CA SER A 230 1.78 -1.75 -15.56
C SER A 230 2.55 -1.31 -16.82
N ALA A 231 2.69 -0.01 -17.04
CA ALA A 231 3.45 0.57 -18.15
C ALA A 231 4.97 0.66 -17.87
N PHE A 232 5.43 0.41 -16.64
CA PHE A 232 6.86 0.44 -16.32
C PHE A 232 7.61 -0.72 -16.99
N ASN A 233 8.86 -0.44 -17.37
CA ASN A 233 9.81 -1.47 -17.80
C ASN A 233 10.39 -2.21 -16.56
N ASP A 234 11.11 -3.32 -16.79
CA ASP A 234 11.62 -4.14 -15.67
C ASP A 234 12.62 -3.37 -14.79
N ALA A 235 13.39 -2.44 -15.35
CA ALA A 235 14.34 -1.65 -14.57
C ALA A 235 13.61 -0.72 -13.59
N THR A 236 12.58 0.00 -14.06
CA THR A 236 11.76 0.87 -13.21
C THR A 236 10.96 0.05 -12.19
N LEU A 237 10.41 -1.11 -12.56
CA LEU A 237 9.75 -2.02 -11.62
C LEU A 237 10.70 -2.50 -10.52
N LYS A 238 11.95 -2.83 -10.86
CA LYS A 238 12.98 -3.21 -9.88
C LYS A 238 13.33 -2.07 -8.92
N VAL A 239 13.40 -0.83 -9.39
CA VAL A 239 13.61 0.35 -8.53
C VAL A 239 12.44 0.51 -7.55
N LEU A 240 11.20 0.41 -8.04
CA LEU A 240 10.00 0.48 -7.19
C LEU A 240 9.92 -0.68 -6.18
N ALA A 241 10.27 -1.90 -6.58
CA ALA A 241 10.27 -3.04 -5.68
C ALA A 241 11.37 -2.91 -4.61
N SER A 242 12.55 -2.46 -5.02
CA SER A 242 13.69 -2.26 -4.13
C SER A 242 13.46 -1.16 -3.11
N SER A 243 12.77 -0.08 -3.49
CA SER A 243 12.40 0.98 -2.56
C SER A 243 11.48 0.49 -1.46
N LEU A 244 10.41 -0.23 -1.82
CA LEU A 244 9.46 -0.80 -0.88
C LEU A 244 10.12 -1.85 0.03
N TYR A 245 10.97 -2.71 -0.55
CA TYR A 245 11.71 -3.71 0.22
C TYR A 245 12.71 -3.08 1.20
N ARG A 246 13.45 -2.06 0.77
CA ARG A 246 14.41 -1.37 1.63
C ARG A 246 13.72 -0.75 2.84
N GLU A 247 12.58 -0.08 2.66
CA GLU A 247 11.85 0.46 3.81
C GLU A 247 11.40 -0.61 4.78
N LEU A 248 10.95 -1.76 4.28
CA LEU A 248 10.62 -2.90 5.12
C LEU A 248 11.84 -3.41 5.92
N VAL A 249 13.04 -3.37 5.33
CA VAL A 249 14.29 -3.78 5.99
C VAL A 249 14.75 -2.75 7.02
N ASP A 250 14.63 -1.47 6.72
CA ASP A 250 15.14 -0.36 7.52
C ASP A 250 14.19 0.04 8.66
N TRP A 251 12.88 -0.22 8.51
CA TRP A 251 11.86 0.11 9.50
C TRP A 251 12.24 -0.30 10.94
N PRO A 252 12.76 -1.50 11.21
CA PRO A 252 13.10 -1.91 12.56
C PRO A 252 14.20 -1.05 13.21
N ALA A 253 15.18 -0.59 12.43
CA ALA A 253 16.27 0.23 12.96
C ALA A 253 15.75 1.57 13.52
N THR A 254 14.75 2.16 12.86
CA THR A 254 14.10 3.41 13.28
C THR A 254 13.10 3.20 14.42
N HIS A 255 12.26 2.16 14.31
CA HIS A 255 11.03 2.07 15.10
C HIS A 255 11.09 1.10 16.30
N MET A 256 11.98 0.10 16.30
CA MET A 256 11.95 -0.96 17.33
C MET A 256 12.27 -0.45 18.74
N HIS A 257 13.10 0.58 18.86
CA HIS A 257 13.40 1.17 20.17
C HIS A 257 12.15 1.75 20.83
N GLU A 258 11.38 2.57 20.09
CA GLU A 258 10.13 3.15 20.59
C GLU A 258 9.03 2.08 20.76
N TYR A 259 8.99 1.09 19.87
CA TYR A 259 8.10 -0.06 20.01
C TYR A 259 8.32 -0.79 21.34
N HIS A 260 9.57 -1.12 21.70
CA HIS A 260 9.87 -1.83 22.94
C HIS A 260 9.50 -1.05 24.20
N LYS A 261 9.41 0.29 24.15
CA LYS A 261 8.93 1.09 25.28
C LYS A 261 7.45 0.86 25.54
N ASN A 262 6.63 0.81 24.48
CA ASN A 262 5.18 0.72 24.59
C ASN A 262 4.57 -0.16 23.49
N PRO A 263 4.80 -1.49 23.51
CA PRO A 263 4.51 -2.36 22.37
C PRO A 263 3.02 -2.41 22.02
N THR A 264 2.13 -2.24 23.01
CA THR A 264 0.67 -2.33 22.81
C THR A 264 0.05 -1.05 22.26
N THR A 265 0.67 0.11 22.47
CA THR A 265 0.15 1.41 22.01
C THR A 265 0.94 1.97 20.83
N TYR A 266 2.03 1.33 20.43
CA TYR A 266 2.84 1.76 19.31
C TYR A 266 2.09 1.63 17.98
N SER A 267 1.97 2.73 17.24
CA SER A 267 1.29 2.73 15.95
C SER A 267 2.21 2.15 14.86
N CYS A 268 1.83 0.98 14.35
CA CYS A 268 2.48 0.37 13.18
C CYS A 268 1.81 0.78 11.86
N GLN A 269 1.01 1.86 11.86
CA GLN A 269 0.26 2.29 10.68
C GLN A 269 1.12 2.45 9.43
N PRO A 270 2.31 3.08 9.48
CA PRO A 270 3.15 3.23 8.31
C PRO A 270 3.45 1.91 7.64
N LEU A 271 3.96 0.95 8.44
CA LEU A 271 4.36 -0.37 7.98
C LEU A 271 3.19 -1.10 7.30
N ILE A 272 2.01 -1.05 7.91
CA ILE A 272 0.80 -1.67 7.36
C ILE A 272 0.45 -1.04 5.99
N ARG A 273 0.50 0.29 5.87
CA ARG A 273 0.25 0.99 4.60
C ARG A 273 1.28 0.59 3.52
N TYR A 274 2.57 0.48 3.86
CA TYR A 274 3.60 -0.02 2.93
C TYR A 274 3.26 -1.40 2.39
N ILE A 275 2.98 -2.33 3.29
CA ILE A 275 2.67 -3.73 2.93
C ILE A 275 1.39 -3.77 2.09
N GLN A 276 0.36 -3.03 2.47
CA GLN A 276 -0.90 -2.99 1.74
C GLN A 276 -0.73 -2.41 0.32
N THR A 277 0.02 -1.33 0.15
CA THR A 277 0.34 -0.79 -1.19
C THR A 277 1.12 -1.80 -2.02
N ALA A 278 2.16 -2.43 -1.45
CA ALA A 278 2.96 -3.43 -2.16
C ALA A 278 2.11 -4.63 -2.61
N THR A 279 1.27 -5.17 -1.73
CA THR A 279 0.31 -6.25 -2.04
C THR A 279 -0.65 -5.82 -3.14
N MET A 280 -1.25 -4.62 -3.05
CA MET A 280 -2.17 -4.12 -4.06
C MET A 280 -1.50 -4.10 -5.43
N LEU A 281 -0.29 -3.54 -5.53
CA LEU A 281 0.46 -3.50 -6.78
C LEU A 281 0.79 -4.90 -7.31
N CYS A 282 1.12 -5.86 -6.43
CA CYS A 282 1.35 -7.25 -6.81
C CYS A 282 0.09 -7.89 -7.43
N ASN A 283 -1.09 -7.62 -6.88
CA ASN A 283 -2.35 -8.18 -7.38
C ASN A 283 -2.70 -7.69 -8.78
N HIS A 284 -2.25 -6.50 -9.15
CA HIS A 284 -2.56 -5.90 -10.45
C HIS A 284 -1.43 -5.99 -11.47
N ASN A 285 -0.22 -6.38 -11.08
CA ASN A 285 0.92 -6.48 -11.99
C ASN A 285 1.76 -7.73 -11.70
N SER A 286 1.63 -8.75 -12.55
CA SER A 286 2.33 -10.02 -12.40
C SER A 286 3.84 -9.90 -12.51
N ARG A 287 4.39 -8.99 -13.33
CA ARG A 287 5.84 -8.73 -13.43
C ARG A 287 6.38 -8.15 -12.12
N PHE A 288 5.66 -7.18 -11.56
CA PHE A 288 5.99 -6.59 -10.27
C PHE A 288 5.92 -7.63 -9.15
N PHE A 289 4.88 -8.47 -9.14
CA PHE A 289 4.76 -9.58 -8.19
C PHE A 289 5.96 -10.53 -8.25
N GLN A 290 6.42 -10.93 -9.44
CA GLN A 290 7.60 -11.79 -9.58
C GLN A 290 8.86 -11.15 -8.98
N ILE A 291 9.08 -9.86 -9.22
CA ILE A 291 10.22 -9.13 -8.64
C ILE A 291 10.12 -9.09 -7.11
N ILE A 292 8.96 -8.71 -6.56
CA ILE A 292 8.72 -8.67 -5.10
C ILE A 292 8.93 -10.04 -4.45
N LEU A 293 8.52 -11.11 -5.13
CA LEU A 293 8.70 -12.49 -4.68
C LEU A 293 10.18 -12.90 -4.67
N GLU A 294 10.95 -12.57 -5.72
CA GLU A 294 12.40 -12.80 -5.78
C GLU A 294 13.15 -12.09 -4.65
N MET A 295 12.67 -10.91 -4.23
CA MET A 295 13.23 -10.16 -3.10
C MET A 295 12.87 -10.73 -1.73
N ARG A 296 12.05 -11.80 -1.67
CA ARG A 296 11.55 -12.41 -0.43
C ARG A 296 10.85 -11.39 0.49
N PHE A 297 10.15 -10.42 -0.11
CA PHE A 297 9.46 -9.34 0.61
C PHE A 297 8.49 -9.90 1.67
N ALA A 298 7.64 -10.86 1.28
CA ALA A 298 6.67 -11.45 2.19
C ALA A 298 7.35 -12.15 3.38
N THR A 299 8.37 -12.97 3.13
CA THR A 299 9.17 -13.63 4.18
C THR A 299 9.75 -12.62 5.18
N ARG A 300 10.31 -11.50 4.69
CA ARG A 300 10.82 -10.43 5.57
C ARG A 300 9.69 -9.75 6.36
N ALA A 301 8.56 -9.47 5.72
CA ALA A 301 7.42 -8.84 6.37
C ALA A 301 6.80 -9.72 7.45
N PHE A 302 6.74 -11.04 7.25
CA PHE A 302 6.28 -12.00 8.26
C PHE A 302 7.20 -12.04 9.48
N LYS A 303 8.52 -12.04 9.29
CA LYS A 303 9.46 -11.97 10.41
C LYS A 303 9.27 -10.70 11.23
N LEU A 304 9.15 -9.55 10.56
CA LEU A 304 8.88 -8.28 11.23
C LEU A 304 7.50 -8.26 11.91
N ALA A 305 6.48 -8.80 11.26
CA ALA A 305 5.15 -8.95 11.85
C ALA A 305 5.19 -9.74 13.16
N TRP A 306 5.94 -10.84 13.20
CA TRP A 306 6.12 -11.63 14.42
C TRP A 306 6.85 -10.88 15.53
N GLU A 307 7.87 -10.10 15.19
CA GLU A 307 8.55 -9.20 16.16
C GLU A 307 7.58 -8.17 16.74
N LEU A 308 6.63 -7.69 15.93
CA LEU A 308 5.62 -6.69 16.28
C LEU A 308 4.30 -7.27 16.82
N ARG A 309 4.23 -8.58 17.11
CA ARG A 309 2.97 -9.28 17.45
C ARG A 309 2.17 -8.67 18.61
N HIS A 310 2.81 -7.95 19.52
CA HIS A 310 2.12 -7.30 20.64
C HIS A 310 1.49 -5.93 20.30
N ALA A 311 1.76 -5.38 19.11
CA ALA A 311 1.10 -4.17 18.65
C ALA A 311 -0.37 -4.42 18.31
N GLN A 312 -1.24 -3.51 18.72
CA GLN A 312 -2.65 -3.57 18.41
C GLN A 312 -2.89 -3.16 16.95
N SER A 313 -3.71 -3.96 16.25
CA SER A 313 -4.21 -3.59 14.93
C SER A 313 -5.06 -2.32 15.01
N LEU A 314 -4.95 -1.48 13.98
CA LEU A 314 -5.75 -0.26 13.86
C LEU A 314 -7.14 -0.51 13.28
N GLN A 315 -7.43 -1.76 12.89
CA GLN A 315 -8.71 -2.08 12.31
C GLN A 315 -9.83 -1.94 13.36
N PRO A 316 -11.03 -1.47 12.97
CA PRO A 316 -12.14 -1.20 13.91
C PRO A 316 -12.53 -2.40 14.79
N TYR A 317 -12.27 -3.60 14.28
CA TYR A 317 -12.62 -4.86 14.90
C TYR A 317 -11.51 -5.43 15.80
N GLY A 318 -10.40 -4.70 15.99
CA GLY A 318 -9.23 -5.08 16.79
C GLY A 318 -8.42 -6.24 16.20
N GLY A 319 -7.48 -6.79 16.95
CA GLY A 319 -6.53 -7.79 16.44
C GLY A 319 -5.10 -7.39 16.74
N THR A 320 -4.16 -8.13 16.17
CA THR A 320 -2.74 -7.84 16.27
C THR A 320 -2.25 -7.28 14.93
N VAL A 321 -1.23 -6.42 14.95
CA VAL A 321 -0.56 -5.97 13.73
C VAL A 321 -0.01 -7.15 12.94
N ALA A 322 0.45 -8.20 13.64
CA ALA A 322 0.93 -9.41 13.00
C ALA A 322 -0.15 -10.11 12.18
N GLY A 323 -1.34 -10.30 12.76
CA GLY A 323 -2.49 -10.87 12.07
C GLY A 323 -2.95 -10.03 10.88
N GLU A 324 -2.90 -8.70 11.00
CA GLU A 324 -3.23 -7.78 9.90
C GLU A 324 -2.24 -7.87 8.73
N ILE A 325 -0.93 -7.86 9.02
CA ILE A 325 0.12 -8.05 7.99
C ILE A 325 -0.01 -9.42 7.34
N ALA A 326 -0.24 -10.47 8.12
CA ALA A 326 -0.41 -11.83 7.59
C ALA A 326 -1.64 -11.92 6.68
N ASN A 327 -2.75 -11.27 7.03
CA ASN A 327 -3.95 -11.20 6.18
C ASN A 327 -3.70 -10.46 4.86
N LEU A 328 -2.94 -9.37 4.90
CA LEU A 328 -2.58 -8.59 3.71
C LEU A 328 -1.69 -9.37 2.74
N LEU A 329 -0.81 -10.24 3.24
CA LEU A 329 0.15 -10.95 2.41
C LEU A 329 -0.32 -12.34 2.01
N PHE A 330 -0.78 -13.13 2.98
CA PHE A 330 -1.05 -14.55 2.76
C PHE A 330 -2.19 -14.75 1.77
N GLY A 331 -3.31 -14.05 1.91
CA GLY A 331 -4.44 -14.24 0.99
C GLY A 331 -4.06 -13.90 -0.46
N PRO A 332 -3.74 -12.64 -0.77
CA PRO A 332 -3.52 -12.26 -2.16
C PRO A 332 -2.30 -12.93 -2.80
N MET A 333 -1.20 -13.15 -2.06
CA MET A 333 0.01 -13.72 -2.67
C MET A 333 -0.06 -15.23 -2.86
N VAL A 334 -0.76 -15.96 -1.97
CA VAL A 334 -0.85 -17.43 -2.08
C VAL A 334 -1.93 -17.87 -3.07
N LEU A 335 -3.03 -17.11 -3.18
CA LEU A 335 -4.09 -17.39 -4.14
C LEU A 335 -3.66 -17.10 -5.59
N LEU A 336 -2.84 -16.08 -5.81
CA LEU A 336 -2.46 -15.70 -7.17
C LEU A 336 -1.34 -16.54 -7.79
N SER A 337 -0.77 -17.53 -7.07
CA SER A 337 0.55 -18.02 -7.43
C SER A 337 0.66 -19.55 -7.64
N LYS A 338 1.12 -19.93 -8.83
CA LYS A 338 1.91 -21.15 -9.08
C LYS A 338 3.14 -21.29 -8.16
N GLU A 339 3.47 -20.21 -7.44
CA GLU A 339 4.60 -20.08 -6.54
C GLU A 339 4.27 -20.54 -5.12
N SER A 340 3.01 -20.86 -4.81
CA SER A 340 2.59 -21.28 -3.47
C SER A 340 3.39 -22.46 -2.90
N PRO A 341 3.75 -23.50 -3.69
CA PRO A 341 4.67 -24.54 -3.23
C PRO A 341 6.06 -24.07 -2.79
N ARG A 342 6.51 -22.91 -3.29
CA ARG A 342 7.76 -22.24 -2.90
C ARG A 342 7.51 -21.26 -1.76
N LEU A 343 6.51 -20.40 -1.89
CA LEU A 343 6.21 -19.30 -0.97
C LEU A 343 5.73 -19.80 0.40
N ILE A 344 4.78 -20.73 0.45
CA ILE A 344 4.20 -21.19 1.74
C ILE A 344 5.28 -21.75 2.68
N PRO A 345 6.20 -22.63 2.26
CA PRO A 345 7.31 -23.06 3.11
C PRO A 345 8.12 -21.91 3.69
N GLU A 346 8.41 -20.88 2.90
CA GLU A 346 9.15 -19.71 3.37
C GLU A 346 8.35 -18.87 4.37
N LEU A 347 7.03 -18.74 4.17
CA LEU A 347 6.16 -18.04 5.12
C LEU A 347 6.03 -18.81 6.44
N LEU A 348 5.96 -20.13 6.38
CA LEU A 348 5.96 -20.99 7.57
C LEU A 348 7.27 -20.86 8.34
N GLU A 349 8.43 -20.88 7.65
CA GLU A 349 9.73 -20.60 8.25
C GLU A 349 9.81 -19.19 8.86
N ALA A 350 9.10 -18.22 8.28
CA ALA A 350 9.00 -16.85 8.78
C ALA A 350 8.00 -16.66 9.95
N GLY A 351 7.38 -17.74 10.44
CA GLY A 351 6.47 -17.68 11.60
C GLY A 351 4.99 -17.48 11.26
N LEU A 352 4.55 -17.78 10.02
CA LEU A 352 3.13 -17.70 9.65
C LEU A 352 2.24 -18.49 10.62
N LEU A 353 2.61 -19.73 10.96
CA LEU A 353 1.79 -20.56 11.86
C LEU A 353 1.72 -19.97 13.27
N ASP A 354 2.84 -19.45 13.78
CA ASP A 354 2.92 -18.77 15.07
C ASP A 354 2.01 -17.53 15.12
N ILE A 355 2.00 -16.73 14.06
CA ILE A 355 1.11 -15.57 13.94
C ILE A 355 -0.36 -16.00 13.96
N LEU A 356 -0.73 -17.06 13.21
CA LEU A 356 -2.10 -17.57 13.19
C LEU A 356 -2.54 -18.10 14.55
N ALA A 357 -1.68 -18.86 15.23
CA ALA A 357 -1.91 -19.33 16.59
C ALA A 357 -2.07 -18.17 17.57
N PHE A 358 -1.19 -17.17 17.49
CA PHE A 358 -1.24 -15.99 18.36
C PHE A 358 -2.50 -15.15 18.14
N GLU A 359 -2.93 -14.95 16.89
CA GLU A 359 -4.16 -14.22 16.57
C GLU A 359 -5.41 -14.95 17.10
N LEU A 360 -5.44 -16.28 17.01
CA LEU A 360 -6.51 -17.11 17.60
C LEU A 360 -6.58 -16.97 19.13
N LEU A 361 -5.43 -16.86 19.80
CA LEU A 361 -5.36 -16.68 21.25
C LEU A 361 -5.62 -15.24 21.69
N SER A 362 -5.39 -14.25 20.81
CA SER A 362 -5.59 -12.82 21.08
C SER A 362 -7.06 -12.38 20.96
N GLN A 363 -8.01 -13.30 21.04
CA GLN A 363 -9.44 -13.00 20.97
C GLN A 363 -9.93 -12.41 22.30
N PRO A 364 -10.74 -11.33 22.29
CA PRO A 364 -11.37 -10.85 23.50
C PRO A 364 -12.32 -11.93 24.03
N PRO A 365 -12.37 -12.16 25.35
CA PRO A 365 -13.32 -13.08 25.94
C PRO A 365 -14.75 -12.56 25.72
N GLU A 366 -15.52 -13.34 24.95
CA GLU A 366 -16.98 -13.38 24.87
C GLU A 366 -17.71 -12.29 24.03
N GLY A 367 -18.58 -12.75 23.13
CA GLY A 367 -19.70 -11.98 22.55
C GLY A 367 -19.48 -11.29 21.19
N ARG A 368 -18.29 -11.34 20.58
CA ARG A 368 -18.04 -10.79 19.22
C ARG A 368 -17.77 -11.90 18.21
N ALA A 369 -18.22 -11.67 16.95
CA ALA A 369 -17.98 -12.55 15.80
C ALA A 369 -16.48 -12.89 15.63
N CYS A 370 -16.18 -14.05 15.04
CA CYS A 370 -14.83 -14.57 14.98
C CYS A 370 -13.89 -13.64 14.19
N LYS A 371 -12.65 -13.48 14.67
CA LYS A 371 -11.66 -12.65 13.97
C LYS A 371 -11.19 -13.22 12.62
N PHE A 372 -11.32 -14.52 12.35
CA PHE A 372 -11.02 -15.03 11.00
C PHE A 372 -12.03 -14.59 9.95
N ASP A 373 -13.20 -14.07 10.35
CA ASP A 373 -14.12 -13.43 9.41
C ASP A 373 -13.43 -12.24 8.70
N LYS A 374 -12.44 -11.60 9.35
CA LYS A 374 -11.65 -10.48 8.81
C LYS A 374 -10.71 -10.87 7.68
N TRP A 375 -10.44 -12.16 7.51
CA TRP A 375 -9.61 -12.68 6.42
C TRP A 375 -10.42 -12.77 5.10
N TYR A 376 -11.22 -11.73 4.84
CA TYR A 376 -12.09 -11.59 3.68
C TYR A 376 -11.35 -11.63 2.34
N SER A 377 -10.03 -11.37 2.33
CA SER A 377 -9.20 -11.38 1.12
C SER A 377 -9.07 -12.78 0.51
N ILE A 378 -9.41 -13.84 1.24
CA ILE A 378 -9.23 -15.24 0.80
C ILE A 378 -10.45 -15.78 0.02
N GLY A 379 -11.56 -15.03 -0.07
CA GLY A 379 -12.79 -15.47 -0.73
C GLY A 379 -13.62 -16.45 0.12
N ASP A 380 -14.94 -16.44 -0.10
CA ASP A 380 -15.96 -17.40 0.37
C ASP A 380 -15.83 -17.93 1.82
N GLY A 381 -15.37 -17.12 2.77
CA GLY A 381 -15.27 -17.49 4.18
C GLY A 381 -14.18 -18.52 4.50
N LEU A 382 -13.18 -18.67 3.62
CA LEU A 382 -12.02 -19.51 3.90
C LEU A 382 -11.10 -18.84 4.93
N ASN A 383 -10.99 -19.48 6.10
CA ASN A 383 -10.00 -19.08 7.11
C ASN A 383 -8.58 -19.50 6.67
N PRO A 384 -7.53 -18.80 7.12
CA PRO A 384 -6.16 -19.04 6.67
C PRO A 384 -5.62 -20.44 7.00
N LEU A 385 -6.06 -21.07 8.09
CA LEU A 385 -5.68 -22.45 8.43
C LEU A 385 -6.21 -23.44 7.39
N LYS A 386 -7.46 -23.27 6.96
CA LYS A 386 -8.05 -24.08 5.88
C LYS A 386 -7.33 -23.85 4.55
N THR A 387 -6.95 -22.61 4.26
CA THR A 387 -6.12 -22.30 3.07
C THR A 387 -4.77 -23.01 3.14
N LEU A 388 -4.07 -23.01 4.27
CA LEU A 388 -2.82 -23.79 4.43
C LEU A 388 -3.04 -25.29 4.18
N LEU A 389 -4.13 -25.86 4.69
CA LEU A 389 -4.48 -27.27 4.45
C LEU A 389 -4.68 -27.60 2.98
N HIS A 390 -5.29 -26.69 2.21
CA HIS A 390 -5.46 -26.90 0.76
C HIS A 390 -4.13 -27.09 0.02
N PHE A 391 -3.01 -26.61 0.57
CA PHE A 391 -1.67 -26.79 0.01
C PHE A 391 -0.89 -27.97 0.62
N CYS A 392 -1.39 -28.63 1.67
CA CYS A 392 -0.69 -29.72 2.36
C CYS A 392 -0.52 -31.00 1.54
N HIS A 393 -1.24 -31.14 0.42
CA HIS A 393 -1.01 -32.20 -0.55
C HIS A 393 0.38 -32.07 -1.23
N HIS A 394 0.96 -30.87 -1.26
CA HIS A 394 2.28 -30.66 -1.83
C HIS A 394 3.37 -31.09 -0.83
N PRO A 395 4.27 -32.04 -1.17
CA PRO A 395 5.21 -32.60 -0.20
C PRO A 395 6.09 -31.57 0.50
N ARG A 396 6.56 -30.55 -0.24
CA ARG A 396 7.36 -29.45 0.36
C ARG A 396 6.56 -28.62 1.37
N VAL A 397 5.28 -28.37 1.10
CA VAL A 397 4.40 -27.60 1.99
C VAL A 397 4.08 -28.43 3.22
N SER A 398 3.71 -29.71 3.04
CA SER A 398 3.46 -30.66 4.12
C SER A 398 4.67 -30.77 5.06
N ALA A 399 5.87 -30.94 4.50
CA ALA A 399 7.10 -31.04 5.26
C ALA A 399 7.40 -29.75 6.05
N ALA A 400 7.25 -28.58 5.44
CA ALA A 400 7.44 -27.30 6.12
C ALA A 400 6.39 -27.07 7.21
N LEU A 401 5.13 -27.41 6.96
CA LEU A 401 4.07 -27.28 7.95
C LEU A 401 4.28 -28.22 9.14
N ARG A 402 4.77 -29.44 8.89
CA ARG A 402 5.18 -30.36 9.97
C ARG A 402 6.22 -29.74 10.86
N VAL A 403 7.28 -29.17 10.29
CA VAL A 403 8.33 -28.49 11.05
C VAL A 403 7.75 -27.34 11.88
N ALA A 404 6.89 -26.51 11.29
CA ALA A 404 6.24 -25.41 12.01
C ALA A 404 5.33 -25.91 13.15
N MET A 405 4.56 -26.98 12.93
CA MET A 405 3.71 -27.61 13.95
C MET A 405 4.52 -28.20 15.11
N ASP A 406 5.68 -28.79 14.80
CA ASP A 406 6.59 -29.37 15.80
C ASP A 406 7.32 -28.28 16.61
N GLN A 407 7.61 -27.14 15.98
CA GLN A 407 8.26 -25.98 16.61
C GLN A 407 7.31 -25.12 17.46
N LEU A 408 5.99 -25.25 17.26
CA LEU A 408 5.02 -24.49 18.04
C LEU A 408 5.13 -24.83 19.54
N PRO A 409 5.30 -23.84 20.44
CA PRO A 409 5.48 -24.10 21.87
C PRO A 409 4.36 -24.95 22.48
N ALA A 410 4.70 -25.81 23.43
CA ALA A 410 3.72 -26.68 24.09
C ALA A 410 2.64 -25.86 24.80
N GLU A 411 3.04 -24.75 25.43
CA GLU A 411 2.15 -23.81 26.12
C GLU A 411 1.14 -23.18 25.15
N THR A 412 1.57 -22.85 23.93
CA THR A 412 0.70 -22.32 22.87
C THR A 412 -0.30 -23.37 22.40
N ARG A 413 0.16 -24.61 22.15
CA ARG A 413 -0.73 -25.72 21.76
C ARG A 413 -1.79 -26.00 22.83
N ASP A 414 -1.37 -26.02 24.09
CA ASP A 414 -2.26 -26.21 25.23
C ASP A 414 -3.26 -25.06 25.39
N ALA A 415 -2.82 -23.82 25.18
CA ALA A 415 -3.69 -22.65 25.20
C ALA A 415 -4.75 -22.71 24.08
N LEU A 416 -4.35 -23.12 22.88
CA LEU A 416 -5.27 -23.30 21.74
C LEU A 416 -6.32 -24.37 22.03
N ALA A 417 -5.92 -25.48 22.66
CA ALA A 417 -6.84 -26.55 23.03
C ALA A 417 -7.84 -26.14 24.13
N ARG A 418 -7.39 -25.33 25.11
CA ARG A 418 -8.24 -24.86 26.22
C ARG A 418 -9.19 -23.72 25.85
N ASN A 419 -8.79 -22.85 24.93
CA ASN A 419 -9.63 -21.73 24.49
C ASN A 419 -10.72 -22.26 23.53
N VAL A 420 -11.99 -22.22 23.96
CA VAL A 420 -13.13 -22.81 23.21
C VAL A 420 -13.20 -22.29 21.77
N THR A 421 -13.08 -20.98 21.56
CA THR A 421 -13.19 -20.39 20.23
C THR A 421 -11.97 -20.72 19.38
N ALA A 422 -10.76 -20.60 19.91
CA ALA A 422 -9.54 -20.97 19.19
C ALA A 422 -9.53 -22.45 18.81
N ASN A 423 -9.93 -23.32 19.75
CA ASN A 423 -10.01 -24.77 19.54
C ASN A 423 -11.00 -25.13 18.43
N GLY A 424 -12.09 -24.37 18.28
CA GLY A 424 -13.05 -24.54 17.18
C GLY A 424 -12.43 -24.41 15.78
N TYR A 425 -11.33 -23.67 15.63
CA TYR A 425 -10.56 -23.58 14.38
C TYR A 425 -9.33 -24.48 14.38
N TRP A 426 -8.63 -24.55 15.51
CA TRP A 426 -7.35 -25.25 15.62
C TRP A 426 -7.50 -26.76 15.57
N LYS A 427 -8.51 -27.33 16.24
CA LYS A 427 -8.69 -28.79 16.28
C LYS A 427 -8.99 -29.37 14.90
N PRO A 428 -9.99 -28.88 14.13
CA PRO A 428 -10.21 -29.37 12.77
C PRO A 428 -8.96 -29.26 11.90
N PHE A 429 -8.26 -28.11 12.00
CA PHE A 429 -7.02 -27.91 11.28
C PHE A 429 -5.95 -28.96 11.61
N SER A 430 -5.72 -29.22 12.90
CA SER A 430 -4.73 -30.19 13.37
C SER A 430 -5.10 -31.62 13.00
N ASP A 431 -6.38 -32.00 13.12
CA ASP A 431 -6.87 -33.33 12.77
C ASP A 431 -6.69 -33.60 11.27
N ASP A 432 -7.10 -32.65 10.43
CA ASP A 432 -6.93 -32.72 8.97
C ASP A 432 -5.44 -32.77 8.58
N PHE A 433 -4.60 -31.98 9.25
CA PHE A 433 -3.15 -32.00 9.01
C PHE A 433 -2.54 -33.37 9.32
N ILE A 434 -2.94 -34.01 10.42
CA ILE A 434 -2.49 -35.37 10.75
C ILE A 434 -2.90 -36.35 9.65
N PHE A 435 -4.13 -36.25 9.16
CA PHE A 435 -4.60 -37.07 8.05
C PHE A 435 -3.75 -36.87 6.78
N TYR A 436 -3.51 -35.62 6.37
CA TYR A 436 -2.65 -35.31 5.22
C TYR A 436 -1.22 -35.78 5.41
N ARG A 437 -0.66 -35.64 6.61
CA ARG A 437 0.69 -36.15 6.94
C ARG A 437 0.75 -37.66 6.78
N MET A 438 -0.21 -38.39 7.34
CA MET A 438 -0.28 -39.85 7.20
C MET A 438 -0.42 -40.27 5.74
N ALA A 439 -1.26 -39.57 4.97
CA ALA A 439 -1.38 -39.81 3.55
C ALA A 439 -0.03 -39.60 2.85
N VAL A 440 0.63 -38.46 3.04
CA VAL A 440 1.94 -38.17 2.42
C VAL A 440 3.04 -39.14 2.85
N GLU A 441 3.00 -39.71 4.06
CA GLU A 441 3.99 -40.69 4.55
C GLU A 441 3.73 -42.13 4.09
N ILE A 442 2.46 -42.53 3.92
CA ILE A 442 2.08 -43.88 3.48
C ILE A 442 2.16 -44.02 1.95
N LEU A 443 1.85 -42.95 1.22
CA LEU A 443 1.81 -42.90 -0.24
C LEU A 443 3.16 -42.85 -1.01
N PRO A 444 4.35 -42.52 -0.45
CA PRO A 444 5.62 -42.48 -1.19
C PRO A 444 6.02 -43.84 -1.78
N HIS A 445 5.59 -44.92 -1.15
CA HIS A 445 5.81 -46.28 -1.64
C HIS A 445 4.88 -46.65 -2.83
N ARG A 446 4.02 -45.73 -3.27
CA ARG A 446 3.14 -45.85 -4.45
C ARG A 446 3.23 -44.64 -5.39
N ALA A 447 4.38 -43.96 -5.45
CA ALA A 447 4.62 -42.75 -6.25
C ALA A 447 4.31 -42.86 -7.77
N GLY A 448 3.92 -44.03 -8.28
CA GLY A 448 3.48 -44.24 -9.66
C GLY A 448 1.96 -44.18 -9.91
N ARG A 449 1.10 -43.87 -8.92
CA ARG A 449 -0.37 -44.02 -9.08
C ARG A 449 -1.23 -42.79 -8.80
N PHE A 450 -0.65 -41.59 -8.66
CA PHE A 450 -1.47 -40.37 -8.54
C PHE A 450 -1.82 -39.84 -9.92
N CYS A 451 -3.12 -39.74 -10.17
CA CYS A 451 -3.66 -39.08 -11.34
C CYS A 451 -4.81 -38.19 -10.90
N ASP A 452 -4.64 -36.87 -11.07
CA ASP A 452 -5.66 -35.87 -10.76
C ASP A 452 -6.76 -35.81 -11.84
N SER A 453 -6.55 -36.41 -13.02
CA SER A 453 -7.59 -36.48 -14.06
C SER A 453 -8.88 -37.06 -13.50
N LEU A 454 -9.98 -36.29 -13.57
CA LEU A 454 -11.29 -36.71 -13.04
C LEU A 454 -11.84 -37.94 -13.78
N GLU A 455 -11.40 -38.13 -15.03
CA GLU A 455 -11.78 -39.27 -15.86
C GLU A 455 -10.88 -40.49 -15.63
N HIS A 456 -9.88 -40.42 -14.73
CA HIS A 456 -8.98 -41.53 -14.47
C HIS A 456 -9.72 -42.80 -14.02
N HIS A 457 -10.77 -42.66 -13.21
CA HIS A 457 -11.52 -43.78 -12.65
C HIS A 457 -12.41 -44.53 -13.65
N THR A 458 -12.74 -43.92 -14.80
CA THR A 458 -13.56 -44.58 -15.83
C THR A 458 -12.73 -45.51 -16.71
N LYS A 459 -11.40 -45.41 -16.63
CA LYS A 459 -10.46 -46.24 -17.37
C LYS A 459 -10.04 -47.43 -16.53
N GLN A 460 -10.03 -48.61 -17.13
CA GLN A 460 -9.35 -49.74 -16.51
C GLN A 460 -7.89 -49.35 -16.30
N PRO A 461 -7.29 -49.62 -15.12
CA PRO A 461 -5.90 -49.31 -14.87
C PRO A 461 -5.05 -50.13 -15.84
N GLY A 462 -4.67 -49.54 -16.97
CA GLY A 462 -3.61 -50.08 -17.82
C GLY A 462 -2.33 -50.23 -16.98
N GLU A 463 -1.39 -51.07 -17.41
CA GLU A 463 -0.10 -51.22 -16.73
C GLU A 463 0.63 -49.87 -16.62
N GLN A 464 0.41 -49.18 -15.49
CA GLN A 464 1.02 -47.90 -15.16
C GLN A 464 2.49 -48.15 -14.86
N THR A 465 3.33 -48.01 -15.88
CA THR A 465 4.79 -48.12 -15.78
C THR A 465 5.48 -46.77 -15.79
N GLU A 466 4.75 -45.67 -16.06
CA GLU A 466 5.33 -44.33 -16.13
C GLU A 466 5.36 -43.62 -14.77
N VAL A 467 6.43 -42.87 -14.53
CA VAL A 467 6.56 -41.92 -13.42
C VAL A 467 5.47 -40.85 -13.57
N ALA A 468 4.77 -40.53 -12.48
CA ALA A 468 3.76 -39.49 -12.48
C ALA A 468 4.31 -38.16 -13.04
N LYS A 469 3.56 -37.56 -13.96
CA LYS A 469 3.91 -36.35 -14.69
C LYS A 469 3.20 -35.15 -14.05
N GLN A 470 3.94 -34.12 -13.70
CA GLN A 470 3.36 -32.87 -13.19
C GLN A 470 3.06 -31.93 -14.35
N CYS A 471 1.99 -31.15 -14.22
CA CYS A 471 1.77 -30.02 -15.14
C CYS A 471 2.97 -29.08 -15.06
N SER A 472 3.59 -28.79 -16.21
CA SER A 472 4.80 -27.97 -16.30
C SER A 472 4.57 -26.49 -16.02
N TRP A 473 3.30 -26.07 -15.91
CA TRP A 473 2.96 -24.67 -15.69
C TRP A 473 2.52 -24.37 -14.26
N CYS A 474 1.52 -25.07 -13.73
CA CYS A 474 1.06 -24.86 -12.36
C CYS A 474 1.81 -25.71 -11.33
N HIS A 475 2.40 -26.85 -11.74
CA HIS A 475 3.01 -27.85 -10.84
C HIS A 475 2.10 -28.37 -9.72
N THR A 476 0.78 -28.13 -9.81
CA THR A 476 -0.18 -28.53 -8.77
C THR A 476 -0.99 -29.76 -9.13
N THR A 477 -1.06 -30.14 -10.41
CA THR A 477 -1.70 -31.37 -10.88
C THR A 477 -0.66 -32.40 -11.29
N MET A 478 -0.93 -33.66 -10.96
CA MET A 478 -0.13 -34.83 -11.28
C MET A 478 -0.96 -35.81 -12.11
N TYR A 479 -0.37 -36.38 -13.15
CA TYR A 479 -1.03 -37.31 -14.06
C TYR A 479 -0.21 -38.59 -14.14
N CYS A 480 -0.88 -39.75 -14.15
CA CYS A 480 -0.18 -41.02 -14.33
C CYS A 480 0.32 -41.23 -15.77
N SER A 481 -0.18 -40.46 -16.74
CA SER A 481 0.19 -40.57 -18.15
C SER A 481 -0.06 -39.25 -18.92
N ARG A 482 0.48 -39.14 -20.14
CA ARG A 482 0.23 -37.98 -21.01
C ARG A 482 -1.20 -37.91 -21.51
N GLU A 483 -1.85 -39.05 -21.68
CA GLU A 483 -3.23 -39.17 -22.12
C GLU A 483 -4.16 -38.58 -21.06
N CYS A 484 -3.99 -38.99 -19.80
CA CYS A 484 -4.76 -38.42 -18.69
C CYS A 484 -4.54 -36.92 -18.53
N GLN A 485 -3.30 -36.44 -18.77
CA GLN A 485 -3.00 -35.01 -18.77
C GLN A 485 -3.71 -34.28 -19.91
N ALA A 486 -3.64 -34.79 -21.14
CA ALA A 486 -4.22 -34.15 -22.32
C ALA A 486 -5.74 -34.07 -22.24
N GLU A 487 -6.39 -35.13 -21.75
CA GLU A 487 -7.84 -35.16 -21.56
C GLU A 487 -8.28 -34.20 -20.47
N ASP A 488 -7.65 -34.26 -19.29
CA ASP A 488 -7.97 -33.34 -18.21
C ASP A 488 -7.70 -31.90 -18.61
N TRP A 489 -6.64 -31.66 -19.40
CA TRP A 489 -6.32 -30.36 -19.97
C TRP A 489 -7.46 -29.82 -20.82
N GLU A 490 -7.93 -30.57 -21.81
CA GLU A 490 -9.01 -30.09 -22.68
C GLU A 490 -10.36 -29.97 -21.97
N SER A 491 -10.67 -30.88 -21.04
CA SER A 491 -11.95 -30.89 -20.32
C SER A 491 -12.03 -29.81 -19.23
N PHE A 492 -11.01 -29.68 -18.38
CA PHE A 492 -11.07 -28.88 -17.15
C PHE A 492 -9.83 -28.02 -16.95
N HIS A 493 -8.66 -28.65 -16.91
CA HIS A 493 -7.44 -28.05 -16.38
C HIS A 493 -6.94 -26.87 -17.21
N LYS A 494 -7.17 -26.77 -18.52
CA LYS A 494 -6.78 -25.57 -19.29
C LYS A 494 -7.42 -24.29 -18.76
N ARG A 495 -8.64 -24.36 -18.22
CA ARG A 495 -9.36 -23.23 -17.62
C ARG A 495 -8.92 -22.98 -16.16
N GLU A 496 -8.59 -24.04 -15.43
CA GLU A 496 -8.17 -24.02 -14.02
C GLU A 496 -6.68 -23.74 -13.83
N CYS A 497 -5.83 -24.13 -14.76
CA CYS A 497 -4.38 -24.07 -14.58
C CYS A 497 -3.93 -22.61 -14.40
N SER A 498 -4.70 -21.67 -14.97
CA SER A 498 -4.50 -20.23 -14.86
C SER A 498 -5.21 -19.56 -13.69
N ARG A 499 -6.11 -20.30 -13.02
CA ARG A 499 -6.96 -19.79 -11.95
C ARG A 499 -7.04 -20.83 -10.82
N ASP A 500 -6.38 -20.52 -9.72
CA ASP A 500 -6.49 -21.15 -8.39
C ASP A 500 -7.15 -22.55 -8.32
N ARG A 501 -6.35 -23.56 -7.94
CA ARG A 501 -6.78 -24.94 -7.68
C ARG A 501 -7.93 -25.06 -6.66
N LEU A 502 -8.22 -24.01 -5.89
CA LEU A 502 -9.35 -23.97 -4.96
C LEU A 502 -10.68 -24.37 -5.61
N GLN A 503 -10.88 -24.08 -6.90
CA GLN A 503 -12.10 -24.50 -7.59
C GLN A 503 -12.24 -26.03 -7.70
N ARG A 504 -11.15 -26.80 -7.82
CA ARG A 504 -11.24 -28.23 -8.13
C ARG A 504 -11.75 -29.07 -6.96
N ILE A 505 -11.27 -28.81 -5.74
CA ILE A 505 -11.77 -29.48 -4.52
C ILE A 505 -13.23 -29.05 -4.25
N GLY A 506 -13.53 -27.76 -4.40
CA GLY A 506 -14.88 -27.23 -4.23
C GLY A 506 -15.88 -27.82 -5.23
N VAL A 507 -15.52 -27.86 -6.52
CA VAL A 507 -16.35 -28.40 -7.61
C VAL A 507 -16.53 -29.91 -7.47
N SER A 508 -15.48 -30.67 -7.08
CA SER A 508 -15.64 -32.08 -6.77
C SER A 508 -16.59 -32.32 -5.61
N LEU A 509 -16.51 -31.53 -4.52
CA LEU A 509 -17.39 -31.65 -3.35
C LEU A 509 -18.85 -31.23 -3.66
N ILE A 510 -19.05 -30.18 -4.46
CA ILE A 510 -20.37 -29.71 -4.89
C ILE A 510 -21.02 -30.72 -5.85
N ASN A 511 -20.25 -31.29 -6.78
CA ASN A 511 -20.75 -32.28 -7.73
C ASN A 511 -20.90 -33.68 -7.13
N SER A 512 -20.25 -33.99 -6.01
CA SER A 512 -20.42 -35.28 -5.33
C SER A 512 -21.71 -35.40 -4.53
N GLY A 513 -22.44 -34.30 -4.26
CA GLY A 513 -23.87 -34.31 -3.89
C GLY A 513 -24.34 -35.42 -2.92
N THR A 514 -23.51 -35.77 -1.92
CA THR A 514 -23.84 -36.70 -0.83
C THR A 514 -23.79 -35.97 0.49
#